data_AF-A0A507QQD9-F1
#
_entry.id   AF-A0A507QQD9-F1
#
_cell.length_a   1.000
_cell.length_b   1.000
_cell.length_c   1.000
_cell.angle_alpha   90.00
_cell.angle_beta   90.00
_cell.angle_gamma   90.00
#
_symmetry.space_group_name_H-M   'P 1'
#
loop_
_entity.id
_entity.type
_entity.pdbx_description
1 polymer ?
#
loop_
_entity_poly.entity_id
_entity_poly.type
_entity_poly.pdbx_seq_one_letter_code
_entity_poly.pdbx_strand_id
1 'polypeptide(L)'
;EFGGKPIDVRNEGRWGIGAEILLRRGHRISHNTPGSGSLGNLHHGTADASGLCFTRAGFEDAKRYYERLIIQHPFRKAAPDAISSLHFYPAMFGIWIYVVQEECNAARKDIQCRLGESEWFSEDEETGSEFEDQHGERPRRRGLLAEVDDKERDQAQQIAARMDEILSSPPYSDSQELLELRAMVSLWVSDLLISSLPQEELDLPNADYDNDLKVREGFPGLTLAWREQRLAMEQREAELQKSRKFFERARQRGRSMTSTLENFRIDDPNSPNPSL
;
A
#
# COMPACT_ATOMS: atom_id res chain seq x y z
N GLU A 1 27.87 19.52 -9.84
CA GLU A 1 29.15 19.58 -9.11
C GLU A 1 29.04 20.68 -8.07
N PHE A 2 29.54 20.48 -6.86
CA PHE A 2 29.66 21.54 -5.85
C PHE A 2 31.15 21.69 -5.55
N GLY A 3 31.75 22.84 -5.89
CA GLY A 3 33.20 23.05 -5.74
C GLY A 3 34.08 22.06 -6.52
N GLY A 4 33.64 21.58 -7.70
CA GLY A 4 34.44 20.71 -8.57
C GLY A 4 34.49 19.23 -8.18
N LYS A 5 33.74 18.80 -7.16
CA LYS A 5 33.57 17.37 -6.82
C LYS A 5 32.23 16.86 -7.36
N PRO A 6 32.18 15.64 -7.95
CA PRO A 6 30.93 15.00 -8.31
C PRO A 6 30.11 14.77 -7.03
N ILE A 7 28.82 15.12 -7.08
CA ILE A 7 27.91 14.97 -5.95
C ILE A 7 27.53 13.49 -5.86
N ASP A 8 27.95 12.80 -4.79
CA ASP A 8 27.46 11.44 -4.52
C ASP A 8 26.00 11.52 -4.07
N VAL A 9 25.13 10.84 -4.81
CA VAL A 9 23.69 10.78 -4.60
C VAL A 9 23.33 9.89 -3.39
N ARG A 10 24.24 9.01 -2.98
CA ARG A 10 24.02 8.10 -1.87
C ARG A 10 24.08 8.81 -0.53
N ASN A 11 24.89 9.85 -0.40
CA ASN A 11 25.11 10.51 0.89
C ASN A 11 23.92 11.39 1.30
N GLU A 12 23.72 11.55 2.61
CA GLU A 12 22.78 12.52 3.21
C GLU A 12 21.32 12.34 2.76
N GLY A 13 20.90 11.13 2.38
CA GLY A 13 19.53 10.87 1.95
C GLY A 13 19.13 11.56 0.63
N ARG A 14 20.10 12.09 -0.13
CA ARG A 14 19.86 12.81 -1.40
C ARG A 14 19.13 11.95 -2.43
N TRP A 15 19.33 10.65 -2.39
CA TRP A 15 18.61 9.70 -3.23
C TRP A 15 17.09 9.69 -2.92
N GLY A 16 16.69 9.76 -1.66
CA GLY A 16 15.28 9.84 -1.28
C GLY A 16 14.66 11.16 -1.72
N ILE A 17 15.38 12.26 -1.49
CA ILE A 17 14.97 13.61 -1.91
C ILE A 17 14.83 13.67 -3.44
N GLY A 18 15.75 13.06 -4.18
CA GLY A 18 15.70 13.01 -5.64
C GLY A 18 14.43 12.32 -6.15
N ALA A 19 14.05 11.20 -5.55
CA ALA A 19 12.81 10.51 -5.87
C ALA A 19 11.57 11.35 -5.51
N GLU A 20 11.56 12.00 -4.35
CA GLU A 20 10.46 12.87 -3.94
C GLU A 20 10.27 14.07 -4.87
N ILE A 21 11.37 14.70 -5.31
CA ILE A 21 11.31 15.77 -6.29
C ILE A 21 10.64 15.28 -7.57
N LEU A 22 11.01 14.10 -8.07
CA LEU A 22 10.39 13.51 -9.27
C LEU A 22 8.91 13.22 -9.05
N LEU A 23 8.55 12.64 -7.90
CA LEU A 23 7.15 12.33 -7.54
C LEU A 23 6.25 13.57 -7.58
N ARG A 24 6.73 14.69 -6.99
CA ARG A 24 5.95 15.93 -6.86
C ARG A 24 6.10 16.89 -8.04
N ARG A 25 7.07 16.67 -8.94
CA ARG A 25 7.42 17.61 -10.02
C ARG A 25 6.22 17.95 -10.91
N GLY A 26 5.46 16.94 -11.33
CA GLY A 26 4.29 17.13 -12.18
C GLY A 26 3.25 18.06 -11.55
N HIS A 27 2.97 17.86 -10.26
CA HIS A 27 2.03 18.70 -9.49
C HIS A 27 2.52 20.15 -9.35
N ARG A 28 3.81 20.36 -9.08
CA ARG A 28 4.40 21.70 -8.95
C ARG A 28 4.37 22.50 -10.25
N ILE A 29 4.55 21.86 -11.39
CA ILE A 29 4.51 22.53 -12.71
C ILE A 29 3.08 22.99 -13.02
N SER A 30 2.08 22.16 -12.72
CA SER A 30 0.68 22.51 -12.88
C SER A 30 0.29 23.72 -12.02
N HIS A 31 0.72 23.76 -10.76
CA HIS A 31 0.40 24.85 -9.83
C HIS A 31 1.14 26.18 -10.16
N ASN A 32 2.36 26.11 -10.72
CA ASN A 32 3.17 27.30 -10.99
C ASN A 32 2.97 27.92 -12.38
N THR A 33 2.05 27.44 -13.20
CA THR A 33 1.81 28.02 -14.54
C THR A 33 1.00 29.32 -14.39
N PRO A 34 1.62 30.53 -14.49
CA PRO A 34 0.96 31.80 -14.26
C PRO A 34 0.36 32.25 -15.60
N GLY A 35 -0.79 31.67 -15.94
CA GLY A 35 -1.49 31.95 -17.20
C GLY A 35 -3.00 31.73 -17.17
N SER A 36 -3.58 31.22 -16.08
CA SER A 36 -5.03 31.09 -15.93
C SER A 36 -5.61 32.28 -15.15
N GLY A 37 -5.44 33.48 -15.70
CA GLY A 37 -6.21 34.64 -15.28
C GLY A 37 -7.62 34.59 -15.87
N SER A 38 -8.60 34.37 -15.00
CA SER A 38 -9.99 34.85 -15.06
C SER A 38 -10.67 34.95 -16.44
N LEU A 39 -11.54 33.99 -16.76
CA LEU A 39 -12.93 34.24 -17.14
C LEU A 39 -13.73 32.92 -16.99
N GLY A 40 -14.93 33.01 -16.42
CA GLY A 40 -15.73 31.87 -15.95
C GLY A 40 -15.79 30.69 -16.93
N ASN A 41 -15.47 29.50 -16.43
CA ASN A 41 -16.00 28.26 -16.96
C ASN A 41 -16.01 27.21 -15.85
N LEU A 42 -17.22 26.78 -15.53
CA LEU A 42 -17.59 25.69 -14.65
C LEU A 42 -17.11 24.36 -15.25
N HIS A 43 -15.80 24.11 -15.30
CA HIS A 43 -15.21 22.79 -15.57
C HIS A 43 -13.80 22.80 -14.99
N HIS A 44 -13.75 22.72 -13.66
CA HIS A 44 -12.54 22.54 -12.88
C HIS A 44 -11.87 21.23 -13.31
N GLY A 45 -10.72 21.35 -13.98
CA GLY A 45 -9.94 20.24 -14.48
C GLY A 45 -9.56 19.27 -13.37
N THR A 46 -9.69 17.99 -13.68
CA THR A 46 -9.54 16.75 -12.89
C THR A 46 -8.26 16.60 -12.04
N ALA A 47 -7.39 17.59 -11.95
CA ALA A 47 -6.12 17.50 -11.24
C ALA A 47 -6.16 18.10 -9.81
N ASP A 48 -6.97 19.14 -9.56
CA ASP A 48 -7.10 19.72 -8.21
C ASP A 48 -8.15 18.97 -7.36
N ALA A 49 -9.13 18.32 -8.00
CA ALA A 49 -10.22 17.63 -7.31
C ALA A 49 -9.76 16.42 -6.47
N SER A 50 -8.62 15.79 -6.80
CA SER A 50 -8.15 14.60 -6.10
C SER A 50 -7.34 14.92 -4.82
N GLY A 51 -6.89 16.16 -4.62
CA GLY A 51 -6.04 16.53 -3.47
C GLY A 51 -4.67 15.83 -3.41
N LEU A 52 -4.28 15.11 -4.48
CA LEU A 52 -3.04 14.35 -4.53
C LEU A 52 -1.85 15.28 -4.79
N CYS A 53 -0.82 15.16 -3.95
CA CYS A 53 0.40 15.95 -4.04
C CYS A 53 1.42 15.42 -5.08
N PHE A 54 1.00 14.46 -5.91
CA PHE A 54 1.81 13.79 -6.92
C PHE A 54 1.00 13.48 -8.18
N THR A 55 1.68 13.04 -9.23
CA THR A 55 1.06 12.62 -10.49
C THR A 55 1.52 11.21 -10.84
N ARG A 56 0.74 10.48 -11.64
CA ARG A 56 1.12 9.12 -12.07
C ARG A 56 2.45 9.11 -12.82
N ALA A 57 2.67 10.08 -13.70
CA ALA A 57 3.94 10.25 -14.40
C ALA A 57 5.11 10.51 -13.44
N GLY A 58 4.90 11.34 -12.40
CA GLY A 58 5.91 11.59 -11.36
C GLY A 58 6.27 10.33 -10.57
N PHE A 59 5.28 9.48 -10.27
CA PHE A 59 5.53 8.18 -9.65
C PHE A 59 6.38 7.27 -10.54
N GLU A 60 6.07 7.16 -11.84
CA GLU A 60 6.88 6.35 -12.75
C GLU A 60 8.31 6.87 -12.89
N ASP A 61 8.49 8.19 -12.91
CA ASP A 61 9.82 8.81 -12.94
C ASP A 61 10.62 8.51 -11.68
N ALA A 62 9.97 8.58 -10.51
CA ALA A 62 10.58 8.20 -9.23
C ALA A 62 10.94 6.71 -9.19
N LYS A 63 10.07 5.83 -9.71
CA LYS A 63 10.34 4.38 -9.83
C LYS A 63 11.55 4.10 -10.73
N ARG A 64 11.58 4.68 -11.94
CA ARG A 64 12.73 4.57 -12.87
C ARG A 64 14.01 5.12 -12.25
N TYR A 65 13.91 6.16 -11.43
CA TYR A 65 15.05 6.70 -10.70
C TYR A 65 15.63 5.69 -9.70
N TYR A 66 14.80 5.05 -8.90
CA TYR A 66 15.25 3.97 -8.00
C TYR A 66 15.82 2.77 -8.75
N GLU A 67 15.17 2.35 -9.84
CA GLU A 67 15.66 1.24 -10.68
C GLU A 67 17.07 1.52 -11.22
N ARG A 68 17.35 2.75 -11.65
CA ARG A 68 18.70 3.16 -12.04
C ARG A 68 19.69 3.09 -10.88
N LEU A 69 19.32 3.58 -9.69
CA LEU A 69 20.19 3.52 -8.51
C LEU A 69 20.50 2.08 -8.10
N ILE A 70 19.52 1.18 -8.18
CA ILE A 70 19.68 -0.25 -7.89
C ILE A 70 20.72 -0.88 -8.81
N ILE A 71 20.68 -0.57 -10.11
CA ILE A 71 21.64 -1.08 -11.10
C ILE A 71 23.03 -0.46 -10.90
N GLN A 72 23.10 0.84 -10.61
CA GLN A 72 24.37 1.56 -10.44
C GLN A 72 25.10 1.18 -9.14
N HIS A 73 24.36 0.83 -8.10
CA HIS A 73 24.87 0.59 -6.76
C HIS A 73 24.38 -0.76 -6.20
N PRO A 74 24.77 -1.88 -6.83
CA PRO A 74 24.43 -3.20 -6.32
C PRO A 74 25.11 -3.44 -4.97
N PHE A 75 24.50 -4.29 -4.15
CA PHE A 75 25.07 -4.70 -2.87
C PHE A 75 26.45 -5.35 -3.05
N ARG A 76 27.40 -4.96 -2.19
CA ARG A 76 28.76 -5.52 -2.16
C ARG A 76 29.08 -6.00 -0.76
N LYS A 77 29.42 -7.29 -0.62
CA LYS A 77 29.83 -7.89 0.66
C LYS A 77 31.05 -7.21 1.30
N ALA A 78 31.92 -6.60 0.50
CA ALA A 78 33.11 -5.90 0.96
C ALA A 78 32.82 -4.56 1.67
N ALA A 79 31.62 -4.00 1.48
CA ALA A 79 31.21 -2.73 2.09
C ALA A 79 29.73 -2.84 2.50
N PRO A 80 29.41 -3.59 3.57
CA PRO A 80 28.03 -3.87 3.98
C PRO A 80 27.27 -2.60 4.41
N ASP A 81 27.97 -1.62 4.99
CA ASP A 81 27.37 -0.37 5.48
C ASP A 81 27.19 0.68 4.38
N ALA A 82 27.65 0.39 3.16
CA ALA A 82 27.51 1.31 2.05
C ALA A 82 26.09 1.28 1.51
N ILE A 83 25.55 2.47 1.25
CA ILE A 83 24.22 2.61 0.64
C ILE A 83 24.21 1.92 -0.71
N SER A 84 23.30 0.95 -0.83
CA SER A 84 23.24 0.00 -1.94
C SER A 84 21.80 -0.34 -2.29
N SER A 85 21.61 -1.24 -3.25
CA SER A 85 20.30 -1.79 -3.62
C SER A 85 19.45 -2.25 -2.43
N LEU A 86 20.06 -2.68 -1.31
CA LEU A 86 19.33 -3.08 -0.11
C LEU A 86 18.51 -1.94 0.53
N HIS A 87 18.89 -0.68 0.32
CA HIS A 87 18.13 0.47 0.84
C HIS A 87 17.20 1.07 -0.21
N PHE A 88 17.58 0.97 -1.50
CA PHE A 88 16.75 1.50 -2.59
C PHE A 88 15.48 0.66 -2.81
N TYR A 89 15.55 -0.66 -2.65
CA TYR A 89 14.35 -1.51 -2.82
C TYR A 89 13.26 -1.19 -1.79
N PRO A 90 13.52 -1.17 -0.46
CA PRO A 90 12.50 -0.79 0.52
C PRO A 90 11.89 0.59 0.23
N ALA A 91 12.70 1.58 -0.14
CA ALA A 91 12.21 2.91 -0.46
C ALA A 91 11.35 2.95 -1.73
N MET A 92 11.75 2.22 -2.77
CA MET A 92 10.99 2.10 -4.01
C MET A 92 9.65 1.39 -3.78
N PHE A 93 9.60 0.35 -2.94
CA PHE A 93 8.34 -0.28 -2.58
C PHE A 93 7.50 0.61 -1.68
N GLY A 94 8.12 1.33 -0.74
CA GLY A 94 7.43 2.30 0.12
C GLY A 94 6.71 3.38 -0.68
N ILE A 95 7.36 3.97 -1.70
CA ILE A 95 6.71 4.96 -2.57
C ILE A 95 5.56 4.35 -3.38
N TRP A 96 5.68 3.08 -3.80
CA TRP A 96 4.63 2.40 -4.56
C TRP A 96 3.42 2.13 -3.68
N ILE A 97 3.62 1.59 -2.47
CA ILE A 97 2.56 1.37 -1.49
C ILE A 97 1.85 2.69 -1.17
N TYR A 98 2.60 3.76 -0.88
CA TYR A 98 2.05 5.08 -0.59
C TYR A 98 1.16 5.61 -1.72
N VAL A 99 1.64 5.53 -2.97
CA VAL A 99 0.89 6.00 -4.13
C VAL A 99 -0.43 5.23 -4.30
N VAL A 100 -0.40 3.90 -4.16
CA VAL A 100 -1.61 3.07 -4.27
C VAL A 100 -2.62 3.44 -3.20
N GLN A 101 -2.17 3.54 -1.94
CA GLN A 101 -3.04 3.87 -0.82
C GLN A 101 -3.67 5.26 -0.97
N GLU A 102 -2.89 6.26 -1.37
CA GLU A 102 -3.39 7.62 -1.56
C GLU A 102 -4.33 7.74 -2.77
N GLU A 103 -4.03 7.08 -3.89
CA GLU A 103 -4.94 7.02 -5.05
C GLU A 103 -6.29 6.40 -4.66
N CYS A 104 -6.28 5.30 -3.89
CA CYS A 104 -7.51 4.63 -3.45
C CYS A 104 -8.25 5.44 -2.38
N ASN A 105 -7.54 6.07 -1.43
CA ASN A 105 -8.13 6.96 -0.43
C ASN A 105 -8.81 8.18 -1.08
N ALA A 106 -8.14 8.81 -2.05
CA ALA A 106 -8.73 9.91 -2.82
C ALA A 106 -9.98 9.45 -3.59
N ALA A 107 -9.94 8.28 -4.23
CA ALA A 107 -11.09 7.73 -4.93
C ALA A 107 -12.28 7.45 -3.98
N ARG A 108 -12.04 6.89 -2.79
CA ARG A 108 -13.08 6.66 -1.78
C ARG A 108 -13.70 7.97 -1.29
N LYS A 109 -12.88 9.00 -1.03
CA LYS A 109 -13.34 10.34 -0.64
C LYS A 109 -14.18 11.00 -1.71
N ASP A 110 -13.75 10.92 -2.97
CA ASP A 110 -14.48 11.48 -4.09
C ASP A 110 -15.83 10.77 -4.31
N ILE A 111 -15.89 9.43 -4.20
CA ILE A 111 -17.17 8.70 -4.17
C ILE A 111 -18.06 9.19 -3.03
N GLN A 112 -17.49 9.40 -1.83
CA GLN A 112 -18.22 9.90 -0.68
C GLN A 112 -18.79 11.32 -0.89
N CYS A 113 -18.00 12.22 -1.48
CA CYS A 113 -18.42 13.60 -1.79
C CYS A 113 -19.52 13.64 -2.84
N ARG A 114 -19.35 12.90 -3.96
CA ARG A 114 -20.34 12.87 -5.05
C ARG A 114 -21.72 12.41 -4.60
N LEU A 115 -21.79 11.50 -3.63
CA LEU A 115 -23.05 11.04 -3.06
C LEU A 115 -23.55 11.93 -1.92
N GLY A 116 -22.65 12.55 -1.16
CA GLY A 116 -23.02 13.52 -0.13
C GLY A 116 -23.65 14.78 -0.72
N GLU A 117 -23.12 15.32 -1.81
CA GLU A 117 -23.68 16.52 -2.47
C GLU A 117 -25.11 16.30 -2.99
N SER A 118 -25.46 15.07 -3.39
CA SER A 118 -26.83 14.68 -3.80
C SER A 118 -27.89 15.01 -2.73
N GLU A 119 -27.52 14.88 -1.45
CA GLU A 119 -28.41 15.02 -0.29
C GLU A 119 -28.64 16.50 0.12
N TRP A 120 -27.79 17.43 -0.35
CA TRP A 120 -27.86 18.86 0.01
C TRP A 120 -28.52 19.75 -1.07
N PHE A 121 -28.64 19.26 -2.32
CA PHE A 121 -29.32 19.98 -3.40
C PHE A 121 -30.84 19.67 -3.49
N SER A 122 -31.36 18.83 -2.58
CA SER A 122 -32.78 18.43 -2.52
C SER A 122 -33.59 19.22 -1.47
N GLU A 123 -33.40 20.55 -1.42
CA GLU A 123 -34.28 21.47 -0.67
C GLU A 123 -34.92 22.48 -1.63
N ASP A 124 -35.81 22.02 -2.51
CA ASP A 124 -37.02 22.80 -2.88
C ASP A 124 -38.02 21.95 -3.68
N GLU A 125 -39.13 21.59 -3.01
CA GLU A 125 -40.53 21.69 -3.48
C GLU A 125 -41.41 20.70 -2.72
N GLU A 126 -42.26 21.27 -1.87
CA GLU A 126 -43.37 20.63 -1.17
C GLU A 126 -44.38 20.07 -2.19
N THR A 127 -44.40 18.76 -2.42
CA THR A 127 -45.62 18.01 -2.80
C THR A 127 -45.42 16.54 -2.43
N GLY A 128 -46.36 15.99 -1.66
CA GLY A 128 -46.29 14.62 -1.16
C GLY A 128 -46.07 13.59 -2.27
N SER A 129 -44.98 12.84 -2.17
CA SER A 129 -44.79 11.59 -2.89
C SER A 129 -44.04 10.59 -2.01
N GLU A 130 -44.61 9.40 -1.96
CA GLU A 130 -44.28 8.24 -1.16
C GLU A 130 -42.85 7.72 -1.43
N PHE A 131 -42.02 7.66 -0.38
CA PHE A 131 -41.23 6.50 0.06
C PHE A 131 -40.52 5.54 -0.94
N GLU A 132 -40.05 5.92 -2.13
CA GLU A 132 -39.35 4.95 -3.02
C GLU A 132 -37.92 5.24 -3.52
N ASP A 133 -37.34 6.44 -3.42
CA ASP A 133 -36.07 6.74 -4.13
C ASP A 133 -34.74 6.54 -3.38
N GLN A 134 -34.73 6.17 -2.10
CA GLN A 134 -33.47 5.94 -1.34
C GLN A 134 -32.81 4.57 -1.58
N HIS A 135 -33.45 3.66 -2.31
CA HIS A 135 -32.96 2.28 -2.47
C HIS A 135 -31.91 2.12 -3.59
N GLY A 136 -31.81 3.04 -4.54
CA GLY A 136 -30.87 2.94 -5.68
C GLY A 136 -29.44 3.41 -5.38
N GLU A 137 -29.25 4.36 -4.47
CA GLU A 137 -27.95 4.97 -4.21
C GLU A 137 -27.01 4.07 -3.38
N ARG A 138 -27.56 3.31 -2.43
CA ARG A 138 -26.80 2.36 -1.59
C ARG A 138 -26.10 1.24 -2.39
N PRO A 139 -26.79 0.48 -3.27
CA PRO A 139 -26.14 -0.55 -4.07
C PRO A 139 -25.16 0.05 -5.08
N ARG A 140 -25.45 1.24 -5.65
CA ARG A 140 -24.53 1.96 -6.54
C ARG A 140 -23.25 2.37 -5.82
N ARG A 141 -23.35 2.93 -4.61
CA ARG A 141 -22.20 3.28 -3.75
C ARG A 141 -21.35 2.05 -3.45
N ARG A 142 -21.98 0.94 -3.06
CA ARG A 142 -21.30 -0.31 -2.73
C ARG A 142 -20.52 -0.85 -3.95
N GLY A 143 -21.11 -0.80 -5.14
CA GLY A 143 -20.44 -1.21 -6.38
C GLY A 143 -19.22 -0.35 -6.72
N LEU A 144 -19.31 0.97 -6.57
CA LEU A 144 -18.16 1.87 -6.81
C LEU A 144 -17.02 1.66 -5.80
N LEU A 145 -17.35 1.42 -4.53
CA LEU A 145 -16.36 1.13 -3.50
C LEU A 145 -15.68 -0.23 -3.75
N ALA A 146 -16.47 -1.26 -4.12
CA ALA A 146 -15.93 -2.56 -4.48
C ALA A 146 -14.94 -2.48 -5.66
N GLU A 147 -15.22 -1.65 -6.67
CA GLU A 147 -14.30 -1.43 -7.79
C GLU A 147 -12.96 -0.78 -7.34
N VAL A 148 -13.00 0.12 -6.35
CA VAL A 148 -11.78 0.71 -5.78
C VAL A 148 -11.01 -0.32 -4.97
N ASP A 149 -11.71 -1.12 -4.16
CA ASP A 149 -11.10 -2.17 -3.35
C ASP A 149 -10.44 -3.26 -4.21
N ASP A 150 -11.08 -3.63 -5.33
CA ASP A 150 -10.52 -4.57 -6.31
C ASP A 150 -9.25 -4.01 -6.95
N LYS A 151 -9.24 -2.74 -7.37
CA LYS A 151 -8.04 -2.08 -7.91
C LYS A 151 -6.91 -2.00 -6.90
N GLU A 152 -7.23 -1.68 -5.64
CA GLU A 152 -6.22 -1.63 -4.57
C GLU A 152 -5.62 -3.02 -4.34
N ARG A 153 -6.46 -4.06 -4.29
CA ARG A 153 -6.04 -5.45 -4.12
C ARG A 153 -5.13 -5.90 -5.26
N ASP A 154 -5.51 -5.63 -6.50
CA ASP A 154 -4.70 -5.98 -7.67
C ASP A 154 -3.31 -5.32 -7.62
N GLN A 155 -3.25 -4.04 -7.23
CA GLN A 155 -1.98 -3.33 -7.09
C GLN A 155 -1.14 -3.87 -5.91
N ALA A 156 -1.76 -4.18 -4.77
CA ALA A 156 -1.09 -4.79 -3.64
C ALA A 156 -0.51 -6.18 -3.99
N GLN A 157 -1.24 -6.99 -4.76
CA GLN A 157 -0.76 -8.27 -5.27
C GLN A 157 0.40 -8.12 -6.26
N GLN A 158 0.37 -7.11 -7.14
CA GLN A 158 1.49 -6.80 -8.04
C GLN A 158 2.75 -6.41 -7.26
N ILE A 159 2.60 -5.60 -6.20
CA ILE A 159 3.71 -5.24 -5.31
C ILE A 159 4.27 -6.51 -4.66
N ALA A 160 3.40 -7.37 -4.08
CA ALA A 160 3.80 -8.60 -3.43
C ALA A 160 4.57 -9.54 -4.38
N ALA A 161 4.06 -9.74 -5.61
CA ALA A 161 4.70 -10.56 -6.62
C ALA A 161 6.09 -10.02 -6.98
N ARG A 162 6.21 -8.70 -7.17
CA ARG A 162 7.50 -8.09 -7.48
C ARG A 162 8.49 -8.20 -6.31
N MET A 163 8.01 -8.09 -5.07
CA MET A 163 8.85 -8.34 -3.90
C MET A 163 9.32 -9.80 -3.82
N ASP A 164 8.45 -10.76 -4.12
CA ASP A 164 8.77 -12.20 -4.14
C ASP A 164 9.87 -12.53 -5.17
N GLU A 165 9.83 -11.89 -6.34
CA GLU A 165 10.88 -12.01 -7.36
C GLU A 165 12.26 -11.58 -6.82
N ILE A 166 12.31 -10.46 -6.11
CA ILE A 166 13.57 -9.94 -5.55
C ILE A 166 14.04 -10.79 -4.36
N LEU A 167 13.12 -11.18 -3.48
CA LEU A 167 13.38 -12.01 -2.30
C LEU A 167 13.76 -13.46 -2.61
N SER A 168 13.69 -13.88 -3.87
CA SER A 168 14.12 -15.20 -4.33
C SER A 168 15.65 -15.41 -4.30
N SER A 169 16.44 -14.34 -4.29
CA SER A 169 17.90 -14.42 -4.45
C SER A 169 18.67 -13.67 -3.35
N PRO A 170 19.80 -14.22 -2.85
CA PRO A 170 20.72 -13.46 -2.01
C PRO A 170 21.31 -12.29 -2.79
N PRO A 171 21.54 -11.13 -2.17
CA PRO A 171 21.47 -10.83 -0.73
C PRO A 171 20.07 -10.43 -0.21
N TYR A 172 19.09 -10.28 -1.10
CA TYR A 172 17.79 -9.70 -0.77
C TYR A 172 16.95 -10.63 0.12
N SER A 173 17.07 -11.94 -0.11
CA SER A 173 16.40 -13.00 0.68
C SER A 173 16.69 -12.96 2.19
N ASP A 174 17.77 -12.28 2.60
CA ASP A 174 18.24 -12.18 3.99
C ASP A 174 18.11 -10.77 4.58
N SER A 175 17.65 -9.79 3.81
CA SER A 175 17.46 -8.42 4.29
C SER A 175 16.27 -8.37 5.25
N GLN A 176 16.50 -7.94 6.49
CA GLN A 176 15.45 -7.80 7.50
C GLN A 176 14.36 -6.82 7.01
N GLU A 177 14.76 -5.64 6.53
CA GLU A 177 13.83 -4.60 6.07
C GLU A 177 12.92 -5.09 4.93
N LEU A 178 13.47 -5.81 3.94
CA LEU A 178 12.66 -6.34 2.83
C LEU A 178 11.72 -7.46 3.27
N LEU A 179 12.16 -8.30 4.21
CA LEU A 179 11.32 -9.37 4.77
C LEU A 179 10.17 -8.78 5.60
N GLU A 180 10.45 -7.78 6.45
CA GLU A 180 9.43 -7.07 7.22
C GLU A 180 8.43 -6.37 6.30
N LEU A 181 8.92 -5.65 5.29
CA LEU A 181 8.06 -4.99 4.32
C LEU A 181 7.16 -5.99 3.58
N ARG A 182 7.70 -7.14 3.16
CA ARG A 182 6.92 -8.19 2.48
C ARG A 182 5.86 -8.78 3.40
N ALA A 183 6.18 -8.93 4.69
CA ALA A 183 5.25 -9.41 5.69
C ALA A 183 4.08 -8.43 5.90
N MET A 184 4.36 -7.13 5.96
CA MET A 184 3.35 -6.07 6.04
C MET A 184 2.48 -6.03 4.78
N VAL A 185 3.05 -6.19 3.59
CA VAL A 185 2.27 -6.28 2.35
C VAL A 185 1.33 -7.49 2.36
N SER A 186 1.74 -8.65 2.89
CA SER A 186 0.82 -9.79 3.07
C SER A 186 -0.33 -9.46 4.03
N LEU A 187 -0.08 -8.72 5.12
CA LEU A 187 -1.16 -8.28 6.00
C LEU A 187 -2.13 -7.36 5.26
N TRP A 188 -1.60 -6.39 4.53
CA TRP A 188 -2.41 -5.45 3.74
C TRP A 188 -3.27 -6.18 2.70
N VAL A 189 -2.72 -7.13 1.93
CA VAL A 189 -3.50 -7.96 1.01
C VAL A 189 -4.57 -8.77 1.75
N SER A 190 -4.24 -9.31 2.92
CA SER A 190 -5.19 -10.08 3.73
C SER A 190 -6.36 -9.23 4.26
N ASP A 191 -6.10 -7.97 4.59
CA ASP A 191 -7.12 -7.02 5.04
C ASP A 191 -8.03 -6.62 3.88
N LEU A 192 -7.46 -6.35 2.70
CA LEU A 192 -8.22 -6.03 1.49
C LEU A 192 -9.16 -7.16 1.05
N LEU A 193 -8.76 -8.43 1.26
CA LEU A 193 -9.62 -9.58 1.00
C LEU A 193 -10.86 -9.59 1.91
N ILE A 194 -10.75 -9.12 3.16
CA ILE A 194 -11.91 -9.00 4.06
C ILE A 194 -12.80 -7.84 3.62
N SER A 195 -12.21 -6.70 3.28
CA SER A 195 -12.95 -5.51 2.86
C SER A 195 -13.80 -5.75 1.61
N SER A 196 -13.39 -6.68 0.74
CA SER A 196 -14.15 -7.09 -0.45
C SER A 196 -15.37 -7.97 -0.18
N LEU A 197 -15.57 -8.46 1.05
CA LEU A 197 -16.69 -9.35 1.38
C LEU A 197 -17.96 -8.56 1.72
N PRO A 198 -19.15 -8.99 1.25
CA PRO A 198 -20.41 -8.42 1.67
C PRO A 198 -20.58 -8.51 3.20
N GLN A 199 -20.67 -7.35 3.87
CA GLN A 199 -20.84 -7.26 5.32
C GLN A 199 -22.16 -7.88 5.82
N GLU A 200 -23.14 -8.08 4.93
CA GLU A 200 -24.50 -8.56 5.26
C GLU A 200 -24.56 -10.01 5.77
N GLU A 201 -23.51 -10.84 5.62
CA GLU A 201 -23.49 -12.24 6.11
C GLU A 201 -22.65 -12.48 7.38
N LEU A 202 -21.91 -11.48 7.89
CA LEU A 202 -21.15 -11.62 9.14
C LEU A 202 -22.01 -11.42 10.39
N ASP A 203 -23.19 -10.81 10.24
CA ASP A 203 -24.19 -10.57 11.30
C ASP A 203 -25.34 -11.59 11.28
N LEU A 204 -25.21 -12.74 10.59
CA LEU A 204 -26.19 -13.81 10.71
C LEU A 204 -26.16 -14.33 12.16
N PRO A 205 -27.22 -14.12 12.97
CA PRO A 205 -27.27 -14.61 14.34
C PRO A 205 -27.17 -16.14 14.27
N ASN A 206 -26.32 -16.73 15.13
CA ASN A 206 -26.18 -18.18 15.33
C ASN A 206 -27.50 -18.92 15.11
N ALA A 207 -27.74 -19.33 13.86
CA ALA A 207 -28.96 -19.99 13.48
C ALA A 207 -28.77 -21.45 13.86
N ASP A 208 -29.57 -21.86 14.83
CA ASP A 208 -29.64 -23.20 15.38
C ASP A 208 -29.51 -24.26 14.27
N TYR A 209 -28.50 -25.11 14.40
CA TYR A 209 -28.15 -26.14 13.43
C TYR A 209 -29.24 -27.22 13.43
N ASP A 210 -30.33 -27.03 12.68
CA ASP A 210 -31.13 -28.19 12.24
C ASP A 210 -32.07 -27.95 11.04
N ASN A 211 -32.40 -26.70 10.67
CA ASN A 211 -33.46 -26.45 9.67
C ASN A 211 -32.97 -25.99 8.28
N ASP A 212 -31.67 -25.78 8.07
CA ASP A 212 -31.16 -25.03 6.91
C ASP A 212 -30.69 -25.89 5.72
N LEU A 213 -31.01 -27.19 5.70
CA LEU A 213 -30.73 -28.01 4.52
C LEU A 213 -31.70 -27.75 3.35
N LYS A 214 -32.82 -27.02 3.58
CA LYS A 214 -33.85 -26.78 2.56
C LYS A 214 -33.80 -25.39 1.90
N VAL A 215 -33.12 -24.40 2.48
CA VAL A 215 -32.88 -23.09 1.81
C VAL A 215 -31.70 -23.17 0.83
N ARG A 216 -30.86 -24.20 0.98
CA ARG A 216 -29.60 -24.41 0.26
C ARG A 216 -29.71 -24.68 -1.25
N GLU A 217 -30.88 -25.06 -1.77
CA GLU A 217 -31.06 -25.44 -3.19
C GLU A 217 -31.76 -24.37 -4.06
N GLY A 218 -32.27 -23.27 -3.49
CA GLY A 218 -33.18 -22.36 -4.21
C GLY A 218 -32.56 -21.14 -4.89
N PHE A 219 -31.38 -20.68 -4.48
CA PHE A 219 -30.77 -19.44 -4.98
C PHE A 219 -29.33 -19.67 -5.48
N PRO A 220 -29.13 -19.80 -6.81
CA PRO A 220 -27.80 -19.97 -7.41
C PRO A 220 -26.80 -18.89 -6.99
N GLY A 221 -27.26 -17.64 -6.81
CA GLY A 221 -26.43 -16.52 -6.37
C GLY A 221 -25.88 -16.67 -4.95
N LEU A 222 -26.65 -17.29 -4.03
CA LEU A 222 -26.20 -17.54 -2.66
C LEU A 222 -25.03 -18.55 -2.67
N THR A 223 -25.17 -19.65 -3.41
CA THR A 223 -24.12 -20.70 -3.49
C THR A 223 -22.80 -20.22 -4.09
N LEU A 224 -22.85 -19.26 -5.02
CA LEU A 224 -21.66 -18.65 -5.61
C LEU A 224 -21.00 -17.68 -4.62
N ALA A 225 -21.77 -16.82 -3.95
CA ALA A 225 -21.26 -15.90 -2.93
C ALA A 225 -20.55 -16.64 -1.79
N TRP A 226 -21.15 -17.71 -1.26
CA TRP A 226 -20.50 -18.56 -0.24
C TRP A 226 -19.19 -19.20 -0.72
N ARG A 227 -19.13 -19.61 -1.99
CA ARG A 227 -17.91 -20.19 -2.58
C ARG A 227 -16.81 -19.14 -2.71
N GLU A 228 -17.16 -17.95 -3.20
CA GLU A 228 -16.25 -16.81 -3.31
C GLU A 228 -15.74 -16.37 -1.94
N GLN A 229 -16.63 -16.29 -0.95
CA GLN A 229 -16.26 -15.98 0.44
C GLN A 229 -15.30 -17.03 1.02
N ARG A 230 -15.57 -18.32 0.82
CA ARG A 230 -14.68 -19.39 1.28
C ARG A 230 -13.30 -19.29 0.63
N LEU A 231 -13.24 -19.02 -0.68
CA LEU A 231 -11.98 -18.84 -1.40
C LEU A 231 -11.23 -17.60 -0.90
N ALA A 232 -11.92 -16.49 -0.65
CA ALA A 232 -11.33 -15.28 -0.08
C ALA A 232 -10.76 -15.52 1.33
N MET A 233 -11.48 -16.27 2.18
CA MET A 233 -11.03 -16.63 3.52
C MET A 233 -9.81 -17.58 3.48
N GLU A 234 -9.78 -18.53 2.55
CA GLU A 234 -8.62 -19.41 2.34
C GLU A 234 -7.40 -18.62 1.84
N GLN A 235 -7.58 -17.72 0.88
CA GLN A 235 -6.52 -16.83 0.40
C GLN A 235 -6.00 -15.91 1.51
N ARG A 236 -6.90 -15.37 2.33
CA ARG A 236 -6.55 -14.55 3.49
C ARG A 236 -5.68 -15.32 4.46
N GLU A 237 -6.08 -16.53 4.83
CA GLU A 237 -5.29 -17.37 5.73
C GLU A 237 -3.91 -17.69 5.13
N ALA A 238 -3.85 -17.97 3.83
CA ALA A 238 -2.58 -18.17 3.14
C ALA A 238 -1.67 -16.92 3.22
N GLU A 239 -2.21 -15.71 3.04
CA GLU A 239 -1.45 -14.46 3.19
C GLU A 239 -1.02 -14.21 4.64
N LEU A 240 -1.86 -14.49 5.63
CA LEU A 240 -1.48 -14.40 7.05
C LEU A 240 -0.34 -15.35 7.39
N GLN A 241 -0.38 -16.57 6.89
CA GLN A 241 0.69 -17.54 7.07
C GLN A 241 1.99 -17.11 6.37
N LYS A 242 1.91 -16.50 5.17
CA LYS A 242 3.08 -15.89 4.51
C LYS A 242 3.66 -14.77 5.38
N SER A 243 2.82 -13.87 5.87
CA SER A 243 3.24 -12.76 6.73
C SER A 243 4.01 -13.25 7.96
N ARG A 244 3.46 -14.25 8.68
CA ARG A 244 4.12 -14.86 9.84
C ARG A 244 5.49 -15.44 9.50
N LYS A 245 5.60 -16.18 8.40
CA LYS A 245 6.88 -16.75 7.93
C LYS A 245 7.91 -15.67 7.62
N PHE A 246 7.49 -14.57 6.97
CA PHE A 246 8.39 -13.47 6.67
C PHE A 246 8.85 -12.73 7.93
N PHE A 247 7.95 -12.44 8.88
CA PHE A 247 8.32 -11.84 10.17
C PHE A 247 9.23 -12.73 11.00
N GLU A 248 9.00 -14.05 11.02
CA GLU A 248 9.88 -14.99 11.71
C GLU A 248 11.28 -14.99 11.10
N ARG A 249 11.38 -15.02 9.77
CA ARG A 249 12.67 -14.91 9.06
C ARG A 249 13.36 -13.58 9.36
N ALA A 250 12.64 -12.46 9.30
CA ALA A 250 13.16 -11.14 9.64
C ALA A 250 13.73 -11.12 11.07
N ARG A 251 12.97 -11.65 12.04
CA ARG A 251 13.37 -11.72 13.45
C ARG A 251 14.60 -12.59 13.66
N GLN A 252 14.71 -13.72 12.95
CA GLN A 252 15.89 -14.58 13.00
C GLN A 252 17.13 -13.84 12.49
N ARG A 253 17.01 -13.04 11.43
CA ARG A 253 18.13 -12.26 10.88
C ARG A 253 18.53 -11.09 11.78
N GLY A 254 17.56 -10.33 12.29
CA GLY A 254 17.83 -9.23 13.24
C GLY A 254 18.54 -9.71 14.51
N ARG A 255 18.11 -10.84 15.08
CA ARG A 255 18.75 -11.45 16.26
C ARG A 255 20.13 -12.05 15.97
N SER A 256 20.32 -12.63 14.78
CA SER A 256 21.60 -13.20 14.39
C SER A 256 22.66 -12.10 14.22
N MET A 257 22.29 -10.91 13.75
CA MET A 257 23.22 -9.78 13.61
C MET A 257 23.60 -9.19 14.98
N THR A 258 22.65 -9.01 15.90
CA THR A 258 22.95 -8.52 17.26
C THR A 258 23.78 -9.52 18.08
N SER A 259 23.48 -10.81 17.99
CA SER A 259 24.25 -11.86 18.67
C SER A 259 25.67 -12.01 18.09
N THR A 260 25.83 -11.85 16.77
CA THR A 260 27.17 -11.83 16.14
C THR A 260 28.00 -10.66 16.67
N LEU A 261 27.39 -9.48 16.84
CA LEU A 261 28.06 -8.31 17.40
C LEU A 261 28.42 -8.48 18.88
N GLU A 262 27.56 -9.12 19.68
CA GLU A 262 27.87 -9.47 21.08
C GLU A 262 29.04 -10.46 21.19
N ASN A 263 29.14 -11.40 20.24
CA ASN A 263 30.22 -12.40 20.22
C ASN A 263 31.59 -11.83 19.78
N PHE A 264 31.62 -10.60 19.25
CA PHE A 264 32.84 -9.83 19.00
C PHE A 264 33.20 -8.86 20.14
N ARG A 265 32.42 -8.83 21.22
CA ARG A 265 32.81 -8.15 22.45
C ARG A 265 33.95 -8.94 23.09
N ILE A 266 35.18 -8.56 22.74
CA ILE A 266 36.39 -9.02 23.40
C ILE A 266 36.31 -8.49 24.83
N ASP A 267 36.00 -9.36 25.79
CA ASP A 267 36.24 -9.07 27.20
C ASP A 267 37.74 -8.86 27.35
N ASP A 268 38.14 -7.61 27.59
CA ASP A 268 39.53 -7.23 27.79
C ASP A 268 40.02 -7.89 29.09
N PRO A 269 40.94 -8.88 29.05
CA PRO A 269 41.33 -9.65 30.23
C PRO A 269 42.21 -8.85 31.21
N ASN A 270 42.31 -7.52 31.04
CA ASN A 270 43.20 -6.66 31.79
C ASN A 270 42.49 -5.54 32.57
N SER A 271 41.17 -5.62 32.80
CA SER A 271 40.53 -4.74 33.78
C SER A 271 40.94 -5.15 35.19
N PRO A 272 41.66 -4.30 35.96
CA PRO A 272 42.01 -4.63 37.33
C PRO A 272 40.74 -4.65 38.18
N ASN A 273 40.53 -5.75 38.91
CA ASN A 273 39.50 -5.84 39.94
C ASN A 273 39.69 -4.69 40.94
N PRO A 274 38.68 -3.84 41.19
CA PRO A 274 38.69 -2.98 42.37
C PRO A 274 38.43 -3.88 43.58
N SER A 275 39.51 -4.26 44.24
CA SER A 275 39.48 -4.87 45.56
C SER A 275 39.26 -3.80 46.63
N LEU A 276 38.29 -4.09 47.51
CA LEU A 276 37.89 -3.48 48.79
C LEU A 276 36.98 -2.26 48.73
#